data_AF-Q59960-F1
#
_entry.id   AF-Q59960-F1
#
_cell.length_a   1.000
_cell.length_b   1.000
_cell.length_c   1.000
_cell.angle_alpha   90.00
_cell.angle_beta   90.00
_cell.angle_gamma   90.00
#
_symmetry.space_group_name_H-M   'P 1'
#
loop_
_entity.id
_entity.type
_entity.pdbx_description
1 polymer ?
#
loop_
_entity_poly.entity_id
_entity_poly.type
_entity_poly.pdbx_seq_one_letter_code
_entity_poly.pdbx_strand_id
1 'polypeptide(L)'
;MHVTVGELIGNFILIAGSFILLIVLVKKYAWSNLTSVFEERANKIAADIDGAEQARQKAETLAQKREDELAGSRNEAKTIIENAKETAEKSKADILADAKVEAGRLKEKANQEIAQNKAEALQSVKG
;
A
#
# COMPACT_ATOMS: atom_id res chain seq x y z
N MET A 1 -17.02 -74.52 48.83
CA MET A 1 -17.23 -74.11 47.43
C MET A 1 -15.98 -74.52 46.66
N HIS A 2 -15.96 -75.75 46.14
CA HIS A 2 -14.81 -76.25 45.37
C HIS A 2 -14.93 -75.69 43.96
N VAL A 3 -14.18 -74.65 43.66
CA VAL A 3 -14.02 -74.19 42.28
C VAL A 3 -13.16 -75.24 41.59
N THR A 4 -13.72 -75.90 40.59
CA THR A 4 -12.98 -76.90 39.81
C THR A 4 -12.02 -76.18 38.85
N VAL A 5 -10.88 -76.80 38.55
CA VAL A 5 -9.87 -76.22 37.62
C VAL A 5 -10.49 -75.89 36.26
N GLY A 6 -11.52 -76.64 35.83
CA GLY A 6 -12.29 -76.37 34.61
C GLY A 6 -13.07 -75.06 34.65
N GLU A 7 -13.68 -74.69 35.78
CA GLU A 7 -14.41 -73.42 35.94
C GLU A 7 -13.46 -72.21 35.93
N LEU A 8 -12.27 -72.35 36.51
CA LEU A 8 -11.23 -71.31 36.48
C LEU A 8 -10.72 -71.06 35.05
N ILE A 9 -10.43 -72.12 34.29
CA ILE A 9 -9.97 -72.01 32.90
C ILE A 9 -11.08 -71.43 32.00
N GLY A 10 -12.33 -71.89 32.17
CA GLY A 10 -13.48 -71.36 31.43
C GLY A 10 -13.71 -69.87 31.67
N ASN A 11 -13.70 -69.44 32.93
CA ASN A 11 -13.82 -68.01 33.28
C ASN A 11 -12.66 -67.18 32.73
N PHE A 12 -11.43 -67.69 32.80
CA PHE A 12 -10.27 -66.99 32.25
C PHE A 12 -10.39 -66.78 30.73
N ILE A 13 -10.82 -67.79 29.99
CA ILE A 13 -11.00 -67.70 28.53
C ILE A 13 -12.12 -66.71 28.17
N LEU A 14 -13.24 -66.72 28.90
CA LEU A 14 -14.34 -65.76 28.67
C LEU A 14 -13.94 -64.32 28.99
N ILE A 15 -13.22 -64.10 30.10
CA ILE A 15 -12.71 -62.78 30.48
C ILE A 15 -11.67 -62.30 29.46
N ALA A 16 -10.71 -63.14 29.08
CA ALA A 16 -9.71 -62.80 28.07
C ALA A 16 -10.36 -62.49 26.70
N GLY A 17 -11.33 -63.31 26.28
CA GLY A 17 -12.05 -63.10 25.02
C GLY A 17 -12.87 -61.81 25.00
N SER A 18 -13.60 -61.53 26.08
CA SER A 18 -14.36 -60.27 26.23
C SER A 18 -13.44 -59.04 26.33
N PHE A 19 -12.28 -59.16 26.96
CA PHE A 19 -11.28 -58.09 27.01
C PHE A 19 -10.64 -57.82 25.64
N ILE A 20 -10.32 -58.87 24.87
CA ILE A 20 -9.84 -58.74 23.49
C ILE A 20 -10.91 -58.10 22.61
N LEU A 21 -12.17 -58.53 22.74
CA LEU A 21 -13.31 -57.92 22.03
C LEU A 21 -13.43 -56.42 22.36
N LEU A 22 -13.33 -56.06 23.64
CA LEU A 22 -13.33 -54.67 24.09
C LEU A 22 -12.19 -53.87 23.44
N ILE A 23 -10.96 -54.37 23.44
CA ILE A 23 -9.81 -53.70 22.81
C ILE A 23 -10.07 -53.46 21.32
N VAL A 24 -10.61 -54.45 20.61
CA VAL A 24 -10.92 -54.32 19.18
C VAL A 24 -11.98 -53.23 18.94
N LEU A 25 -13.02 -53.18 19.77
CA LEU A 25 -14.03 -52.13 19.69
C LEU A 25 -13.45 -50.74 20.00
N VAL A 26 -12.65 -50.60 21.05
CA VAL A 26 -12.00 -49.33 21.41
C VAL A 26 -11.05 -48.86 20.30
N LYS A 27 -10.23 -49.76 19.75
CA LYS A 27 -9.32 -49.43 18.64
C LYS A 27 -10.09 -48.96 17.41
N LYS A 28 -11.22 -49.59 17.09
CA LYS A 28 -12.02 -49.23 15.90
C LYS A 28 -12.80 -47.92 16.10
N TYR A 29 -13.42 -47.72 17.26
CA TYR A 29 -14.35 -46.61 17.49
C TYR A 29 -13.70 -45.41 18.21
N ALA A 30 -12.94 -45.64 19.28
CA ALA A 30 -12.40 -44.56 20.09
C ALA A 30 -11.11 -43.97 19.50
N TRP A 31 -10.24 -44.80 18.92
CA TRP A 31 -8.95 -44.33 18.39
C TRP A 31 -9.13 -43.32 17.24
N SER A 32 -10.08 -43.59 16.34
CA SER A 32 -10.40 -42.69 15.23
C SER A 32 -10.89 -41.33 15.73
N ASN A 33 -11.88 -41.32 16.62
CA ASN A 33 -12.48 -40.09 17.15
C ASN A 33 -11.51 -39.29 18.02
N LEU A 34 -10.64 -39.96 18.77
CA LEU A 34 -9.67 -39.28 19.62
C LEU A 34 -8.56 -38.63 18.78
N THR A 35 -8.04 -39.36 17.79
CA THR A 35 -6.96 -38.86 16.92
C THR A 35 -7.44 -37.71 16.05
N SER A 36 -8.67 -37.79 15.52
CA SER A 36 -9.23 -36.72 14.67
C SER A 36 -9.32 -35.38 15.40
N VAL A 37 -9.68 -35.36 16.68
CA VAL A 37 -9.75 -34.11 17.46
C VAL A 37 -8.37 -33.51 17.69
N PHE A 38 -7.35 -34.33 17.92
CA PHE A 38 -5.98 -33.84 18.07
C PHE A 38 -5.42 -33.33 16.74
N GLU A 39 -5.70 -34.02 15.64
CA GLU A 39 -5.30 -33.61 14.29
C GLU A 39 -6.00 -32.31 13.87
N GLU A 40 -7.31 -32.18 14.12
CA GLU A 40 -8.06 -30.94 13.87
C GLU A 40 -7.49 -29.76 14.66
N ARG A 41 -7.17 -29.96 15.95
CA ARG A 41 -6.53 -28.92 16.77
C ARG A 41 -5.15 -28.55 16.25
N ALA A 42 -4.33 -29.54 15.88
CA ALA A 42 -3.00 -29.31 15.34
C ALA A 42 -3.08 -28.51 14.02
N ASN A 43 -3.97 -28.93 13.11
CA ASN A 43 -4.19 -28.27 11.83
C ASN A 43 -4.72 -26.84 12.01
N LYS A 44 -5.65 -26.62 12.93
CA LYS A 44 -6.16 -25.29 13.22
C LYS A 44 -5.07 -24.36 13.75
N ILE A 45 -4.25 -24.83 14.70
CA ILE A 45 -3.14 -24.04 15.25
C ILE A 45 -2.12 -23.71 14.16
N ALA A 46 -1.75 -24.70 13.32
CA ALA A 46 -0.84 -24.48 12.22
C ALA A 46 -1.39 -23.45 11.23
N ALA A 47 -2.67 -23.59 10.83
CA ALA A 47 -3.33 -22.65 9.92
C ALA A 47 -3.45 -21.24 10.51
N ASP A 48 -3.74 -21.10 11.80
CA ASP A 48 -3.83 -19.82 12.48
C ASP A 48 -2.45 -19.12 12.54
N ILE A 49 -1.38 -19.89 12.80
CA ILE A 49 0.00 -19.37 12.81
C ILE A 49 0.44 -18.96 11.40
N ASP A 50 0.25 -19.83 10.40
CA ASP A 50 0.59 -19.53 9.01
C ASP A 50 -0.21 -18.33 8.49
N GLY A 51 -1.49 -18.24 8.84
CA GLY A 51 -2.35 -17.11 8.53
C GLY A 51 -1.86 -15.81 9.18
N ALA A 52 -1.46 -15.86 10.45
CA ALA A 52 -0.92 -14.71 11.17
C ALA A 52 0.41 -14.23 10.56
N GLU A 53 1.32 -15.15 10.21
CA GLU A 53 2.59 -14.81 9.59
C GLU A 53 2.38 -14.21 8.19
N GLN A 54 1.51 -14.79 7.37
CA GLN A 54 1.14 -14.23 6.06
C GLN A 54 0.50 -12.84 6.19
N ALA A 55 -0.38 -12.64 7.18
CA ALA A 55 -0.99 -11.34 7.43
C ALA A 55 0.07 -10.30 7.84
N ARG A 56 1.03 -10.69 8.68
CA ARG A 56 2.15 -9.83 9.09
C ARG A 56 3.02 -9.45 7.90
N GLN A 57 3.43 -10.41 7.08
CA GLN A 57 4.25 -10.16 5.89
C GLN A 57 3.54 -9.27 4.87
N LYS A 58 2.24 -9.51 4.62
CA LYS A 58 1.42 -8.63 3.76
C LYS A 58 1.33 -7.22 4.32
N ALA A 59 1.12 -7.07 5.63
CA ALA A 59 1.05 -5.76 6.28
C ALA A 59 2.38 -5.01 6.16
N GLU A 60 3.51 -5.69 6.36
CA GLU A 60 4.85 -5.11 6.21
C GLU A 60 5.13 -4.69 4.77
N THR A 61 4.81 -5.56 3.80
CA THR A 61 4.94 -5.25 2.37
C THR A 61 4.08 -4.05 1.97
N LEU A 62 2.84 -3.98 2.46
CA LEU A 62 1.94 -2.84 2.22
C LEU A 62 2.42 -1.56 2.91
N ALA A 63 3.06 -1.66 4.07
CA ALA A 63 3.65 -0.51 4.75
C ALA A 63 4.84 0.04 3.95
N GLN A 64 5.76 -0.83 3.52
CA GLN A 64 6.89 -0.45 2.67
C GLN A 64 6.42 0.19 1.36
N LYS A 65 5.48 -0.45 0.66
CA LYS A 65 4.91 0.11 -0.58
C LYS A 65 4.28 1.49 -0.38
N ARG A 66 3.57 1.69 0.74
CA ARG A 66 3.01 3.01 1.07
C ARG A 66 4.08 4.05 1.35
N GLU A 67 5.15 3.68 2.03
CA GLU A 67 6.28 4.57 2.30
C GLU A 67 6.98 4.99 0.99
N ASP A 68 7.19 4.04 0.08
CA ASP A 68 7.75 4.29 -1.26
C ASP A 68 6.85 5.19 -2.09
N GLU A 69 5.54 4.94 -2.12
CA GLU A 69 4.56 5.78 -2.83
C GLU A 69 4.50 7.20 -2.26
N LEU A 70 4.58 7.34 -0.93
CA LEU A 70 4.65 8.64 -0.24
C LEU A 70 5.94 9.40 -0.58
N ALA A 71 7.08 8.70 -0.58
CA ALA A 71 8.36 9.28 -0.98
C ALA A 71 8.35 9.72 -2.45
N GLY A 72 7.80 8.90 -3.34
CA GLY A 72 7.59 9.21 -4.75
C GLY A 72 6.72 10.45 -4.94
N SER A 73 5.58 10.51 -4.27
CA SER A 73 4.64 11.65 -4.32
C SER A 73 5.28 12.95 -3.83
N ARG A 74 6.11 12.88 -2.77
CA ARG A 74 6.84 14.05 -2.26
C ARG A 74 7.87 14.56 -3.26
N ASN A 75 8.59 13.66 -3.91
CA ASN A 75 9.55 14.03 -4.96
C ASN A 75 8.84 14.64 -6.16
N GLU A 76 7.74 14.06 -6.61
CA GLU A 76 6.93 14.61 -7.71
C GLU A 76 6.38 16.00 -7.37
N ALA A 77 5.82 16.18 -6.18
CA ALA A 77 5.36 17.48 -5.71
C ALA A 77 6.49 18.52 -5.67
N LYS A 78 7.69 18.13 -5.23
CA LYS A 78 8.87 19.00 -5.23
C LYS A 78 9.24 19.41 -6.65
N THR A 79 9.30 18.47 -7.59
CA THR A 79 9.56 18.73 -9.02
C THR A 79 8.50 19.65 -9.63
N ILE A 80 7.23 19.45 -9.32
CA ILE A 80 6.14 20.33 -9.80
C ILE A 80 6.35 21.76 -9.29
N ILE A 81 6.70 21.94 -8.01
CA ILE A 81 6.95 23.26 -7.44
C ILE A 81 8.18 23.92 -8.07
N GLU A 82 9.26 23.15 -8.29
CA GLU A 82 10.48 23.65 -8.94
C GLU A 82 10.20 24.10 -10.38
N ASN A 83 9.52 23.26 -11.17
CA ASN A 83 9.13 23.60 -12.54
C ASN A 83 8.18 24.80 -12.62
N ALA A 84 7.24 24.90 -11.68
CA ALA A 84 6.33 26.04 -11.59
C ALA A 84 7.08 27.34 -11.26
N LYS A 85 8.06 27.29 -10.35
CA LYS A 85 8.93 28.44 -10.04
C LYS A 85 9.78 28.85 -11.24
N GLU A 86 10.40 27.89 -11.92
CA GLU A 86 11.21 28.17 -13.12
C GLU A 86 10.35 28.81 -14.22
N THR A 87 9.17 28.26 -14.47
CA THR A 87 8.21 28.80 -15.44
C THR A 87 7.75 30.20 -15.05
N ALA A 88 7.49 30.45 -13.76
CA ALA A 88 7.09 31.76 -13.26
C ALA A 88 8.20 32.80 -13.40
N GLU A 89 9.46 32.46 -13.09
CA GLU A 89 10.60 33.36 -13.27
C GLU A 89 10.84 33.66 -14.75
N LYS A 90 10.73 32.66 -15.63
CA LYS A 90 10.82 32.86 -17.08
C LYS A 90 9.70 33.78 -17.60
N SER A 91 8.46 33.50 -17.22
CA SER A 91 7.30 34.33 -17.60
C SER A 91 7.44 35.76 -17.10
N LYS A 92 7.92 35.96 -15.87
CA LYS A 92 8.22 37.29 -15.33
C LYS A 92 9.30 38.01 -16.14
N ALA A 93 10.37 37.32 -16.51
CA ALA A 93 11.44 37.89 -17.33
C ALA A 93 10.92 38.31 -18.71
N ASP A 94 10.11 37.46 -19.35
CA ASP A 94 9.49 37.72 -20.65
C ASP A 94 8.54 38.94 -20.58
N ILE A 95 7.65 38.99 -19.58
CA ILE A 95 6.75 40.13 -19.36
C ILE A 95 7.54 41.44 -19.15
N LEU A 96 8.63 41.40 -18.37
CA LEU A 96 9.47 42.57 -18.14
C LEU A 96 10.22 43.00 -19.41
N ALA A 97 10.64 42.06 -20.24
CA ALA A 97 11.27 42.35 -21.52
C ALA A 97 10.27 43.01 -22.48
N ASP A 98 9.08 42.44 -22.63
CA ASP A 98 8.01 42.97 -23.47
C ASP A 98 7.57 44.37 -23.02
N ALA A 99 7.40 44.57 -21.70
CA ALA A 99 7.05 45.87 -21.13
C ALA A 99 8.13 46.93 -21.41
N LYS A 100 9.42 46.57 -21.39
CA LYS A 100 10.51 47.48 -21.75
C LYS A 100 10.50 47.84 -23.23
N VAL A 101 10.24 46.86 -24.11
CA VAL A 101 10.13 47.08 -25.55
C VAL A 101 8.96 48.03 -25.86
N GLU A 102 7.79 47.78 -25.28
CA GLU A 102 6.61 48.61 -25.51
C GLU A 102 6.77 50.01 -24.92
N ALA A 103 7.37 50.15 -23.74
CA ALA A 103 7.71 51.46 -23.18
C ALA A 103 8.69 52.25 -24.05
N GLY A 104 9.67 51.56 -24.66
CA GLY A 104 10.58 52.15 -25.64
C GLY A 104 9.84 52.65 -26.88
N ARG A 105 8.96 51.80 -27.45
CA ARG A 105 8.13 52.14 -28.61
C ARG A 105 7.20 53.32 -28.34
N LEU A 106 6.62 53.39 -27.14
CA LEU A 106 5.76 54.50 -26.72
C LEU A 106 6.55 55.82 -26.63
N LYS A 107 7.77 55.78 -26.06
CA LYS A 107 8.66 56.95 -26.00
C LYS A 107 9.08 57.43 -27.39
N GLU A 108 9.45 56.51 -28.28
CA GLU A 108 9.80 56.82 -29.67
C GLU A 108 8.63 57.53 -30.37
N LYS A 109 7.43 56.98 -30.24
CA LYS A 109 6.21 57.55 -30.81
C LYS A 109 5.90 58.94 -30.23
N ALA A 110 6.00 59.11 -28.92
CA ALA A 110 5.79 60.41 -28.28
C ALA A 110 6.82 61.45 -28.75
N ASN A 111 8.09 61.07 -28.92
CA ASN A 111 9.12 61.97 -29.46
C ASN A 111 8.84 62.36 -30.91
N GLN A 112 8.35 61.43 -31.73
CA GLN A 112 7.94 61.72 -33.12
C GLN A 112 6.75 62.68 -33.16
N GLU A 113 5.72 62.46 -32.34
CA GLU A 113 4.57 63.36 -32.21
C GLU A 113 4.98 64.77 -31.74
N ILE A 114 5.89 64.87 -30.75
CA ILE A 114 6.43 66.15 -30.29
C ILE A 114 7.19 66.88 -31.41
N ALA A 115 8.02 66.15 -32.15
CA ALA A 115 8.78 66.72 -33.27
C ALA A 115 7.85 67.23 -34.38
N GLN A 116 6.80 66.47 -34.71
CA GLN A 116 5.79 66.84 -35.69
C GLN A 116 5.01 68.07 -35.26
N ASN A 117 4.49 68.08 -34.02
CA ASN A 117 3.77 69.22 -33.44
C ASN A 117 4.63 70.49 -33.40
N LYS A 118 5.93 70.35 -33.10
CA LYS A 118 6.88 71.49 -33.10
C LYS A 118 7.10 72.03 -34.52
N ALA A 119 7.18 71.16 -35.51
CA ALA A 119 7.32 71.57 -36.92
C ALA A 119 6.06 72.31 -37.40
N GLU A 120 4.87 71.78 -37.10
CA GLU A 120 3.59 72.44 -37.42
C GLU A 120 3.47 73.80 -36.74
N ALA A 121 3.80 73.90 -35.45
CA ALA A 121 3.77 75.17 -34.71
C ALA A 121 4.71 76.23 -35.31
N LEU A 122 5.92 75.84 -35.72
CA LEU A 122 6.87 76.75 -36.37
C LEU A 122 6.39 77.21 -37.76
N GLN A 123 5.65 76.36 -38.47
CA GLN A 123 5.09 76.69 -39.77
C GLN A 123 3.90 77.67 -39.64
N SER A 124 3.06 77.48 -38.61
CA SER A 124 1.94 78.38 -38.30
C SER A 124 2.34 79.78 -37.84
N VAL A 125 3.55 79.97 -37.30
CA VAL A 125 4.06 81.29 -36.88
C VAL A 125 4.72 82.06 -38.04
N LYS A 126 5.09 81.39 -39.13
CA LYS A 126 5.75 81.99 -40.30
C LYS A 126 4.82 82.34 -41.46
N GLY A 127 3.52 82.04 -41.36
CA GLY A 127 2.48 82.48 -42.29
C GLY A 127 1.56 83.50 -41.64
#